data_AF-A0A4R5TWI3-F1
#
_entry.id   AF-A0A4R5TWI3-F1
#
_cell.length_a   1.000
_cell.length_b   1.000
_cell.length_c   1.000
_cell.angle_alpha   90.00
_cell.angle_beta   90.00
_cell.angle_gamma   90.00
#
_symmetry.space_group_name_H-M   'P 1'
#
loop_
_entity.id
_entity.type
_entity.pdbx_description
1 polymer ?
#
loop_
_entity_poly.entity_id
_entity_poly.type
_entity_poly.pdbx_seq_one_letter_code
_entity_poly.pdbx_strand_id
1 'polypeptide(L)'
;MNAVLFPRLRCAATPERTAAAAAAGFSVIAAFQASLALGAPFGEAAFGGSNSGQLPPGLRAASAVSMVVWLLAALMVLARGRSVPAPAGRAVRWGVRGFIVLLAVGTLLNAASSSPWERFLWAPLALVLLLLCLRLDRHRAADGSPAGPAA
;
A
#
# COMPACT_ATOMS: atom_id res chain seq x y z
N MET A 1 25.83 -22.56 34.99
CA MET A 1 25.00 -22.84 33.79
C MET A 1 24.28 -21.55 33.41
N ASN A 2 24.73 -20.91 32.33
CA ASN A 2 24.26 -19.59 31.92
C ASN A 2 22.88 -19.67 31.23
N ALA A 3 21.86 -19.10 31.86
CA ALA A 3 20.61 -18.78 31.20
C ALA A 3 20.82 -17.51 30.36
N VAL A 4 21.08 -17.69 29.06
CA VAL A 4 21.14 -16.58 28.11
C VAL A 4 19.71 -16.13 27.83
N LEU A 5 19.23 -15.19 28.64
CA LEU A 5 18.01 -14.43 28.41
C LEU A 5 18.27 -13.47 27.24
N PHE A 6 18.13 -13.94 25.99
CA PHE A 6 18.09 -13.04 24.85
C PHE A 6 16.85 -12.13 24.98
N PRO A 7 17.01 -10.81 25.12
CA PRO A 7 15.88 -9.91 25.01
C PRO A 7 15.39 -10.01 23.57
N ARG A 8 14.21 -10.58 23.36
CA ARG A 8 13.53 -10.43 22.08
C ARG A 8 13.19 -8.94 21.95
N LEU A 9 14.06 -8.16 21.33
CA LEU A 9 13.79 -6.81 20.86
C LEU A 9 12.68 -6.88 19.80
N ARG A 10 11.43 -7.08 20.23
CA ARG A 10 10.26 -6.97 19.37
C ARG A 10 9.77 -5.54 19.46
N CYS A 11 10.44 -4.63 18.77
CA CYS A 11 9.77 -3.43 18.26
C CYS A 11 8.87 -3.82 17.06
N ALA A 12 8.01 -4.82 17.25
CA ALA A 12 7.02 -5.16 16.25
C ALA A 12 5.94 -4.06 16.32
N ALA A 13 6.01 -3.08 15.42
CA ALA A 13 4.91 -2.14 15.20
C ALA A 13 3.55 -2.87 15.21
N THR A 14 2.61 -2.33 15.99
CA THR A 14 1.25 -2.86 16.12
C THR A 14 0.55 -2.90 14.76
N PRO A 15 -0.47 -3.76 14.56
CA PRO A 15 -1.25 -3.78 13.33
C PRO A 15 -1.83 -2.41 12.97
N GLU A 16 -2.22 -1.62 13.97
CA GLU A 16 -2.67 -0.23 13.81
C GLU A 16 -1.57 0.68 13.24
N ARG A 17 -0.35 0.65 13.78
CA ARG A 17 0.77 1.44 13.25
C ARG A 17 1.13 1.02 11.82
N THR A 18 1.06 -0.28 11.54
CA THR A 18 1.32 -0.83 10.20
C THR A 18 0.26 -0.35 9.20
N ALA A 19 -1.02 -0.38 9.60
CA ALA A 19 -2.12 0.12 8.80
C ALA A 19 -2.04 1.63 8.58
N ALA A 20 -1.71 2.41 9.61
CA ALA A 20 -1.53 3.85 9.50
C ALA A 20 -0.39 4.22 8.53
N ALA A 21 0.75 3.53 8.62
CA ALA A 21 1.87 3.74 7.70
C ALA A 21 1.50 3.41 6.25
N ALA A 22 0.79 2.29 6.01
CA ALA A 22 0.32 1.92 4.69
C ALA A 22 -0.69 2.95 4.15
N ALA A 23 -1.64 3.38 4.97
CA ALA A 23 -2.64 4.38 4.62
C ALA A 23 -2.00 5.71 4.26
N ALA A 24 -1.00 6.17 5.02
CA ALA A 24 -0.25 7.39 4.72
C ALA A 24 0.42 7.32 3.34
N GLY A 25 1.08 6.20 3.02
CA GLY A 25 1.69 6.04 1.70
C GLY A 25 0.68 5.98 0.56
N PHE A 26 -0.47 5.32 0.75
CA PHE A 26 -1.57 5.35 -0.24
C PHE A 26 -2.15 6.76 -0.42
N SER A 27 -2.29 7.54 0.65
CA SER A 27 -2.74 8.93 0.57
C SER A 27 -1.75 9.81 -0.17
N VAL A 28 -0.44 9.59 -0.02
CA VAL A 28 0.59 10.28 -0.81
C VAL A 28 0.43 9.97 -2.31
N ILE A 29 0.21 8.70 -2.67
CA ILE A 29 -0.04 8.31 -4.07
C ILE A 29 -1.33 8.95 -4.58
N ALA A 30 -2.41 8.95 -3.78
CA ALA A 30 -3.67 9.56 -4.15
C ALA A 30 -3.53 11.07 -4.38
N ALA A 31 -2.79 11.78 -3.53
CA ALA A 31 -2.52 13.21 -3.70
C ALA A 31 -1.71 13.50 -4.97
N PHE A 32 -0.73 12.66 -5.29
CA PHE A 32 0.01 12.74 -6.55
C PHE A 32 -0.93 12.55 -7.76
N GLN A 33 -1.79 11.53 -7.73
CA GLN A 33 -2.76 11.28 -8.80
C GLN A 33 -3.79 12.42 -8.94
N ALA A 34 -4.21 13.02 -7.82
CA ALA A 34 -5.05 14.21 -7.84
C ALA A 34 -4.35 15.39 -8.54
N SER A 35 -3.06 15.62 -8.25
CA SER A 35 -2.29 16.68 -8.90
C SER A 35 -2.19 16.47 -10.42
N LEU A 36 -1.96 15.24 -10.87
CA LEU A 36 -1.92 14.87 -12.28
C LEU A 36 -3.28 15.08 -12.96
N ALA A 37 -4.37 14.67 -12.32
CA ALA A 37 -5.72 14.89 -12.82
C ALA A 37 -6.04 16.38 -12.98
N LEU A 38 -5.55 17.22 -12.06
CA LEU A 38 -5.68 18.68 -12.11
C LEU A 38 -4.77 19.35 -13.15
N GLY A 39 -3.84 18.61 -13.76
CA GLY A 39 -2.94 19.13 -14.80
C GLY A 39 -1.61 19.65 -14.25
N ALA A 40 -1.16 19.17 -13.08
CA ALA A 40 0.18 19.45 -12.61
C ALA A 40 1.24 18.92 -13.60
N PRO A 41 2.38 19.60 -13.77
CA PRO A 41 3.38 19.28 -14.77
C PRO A 41 4.32 18.13 -14.34
N PHE A 42 3.76 17.06 -13.74
CA PHE A 42 4.51 15.91 -13.23
C PHE A 42 4.33 14.64 -14.06
N GLY A 43 3.90 14.76 -15.32
CA GLY A 43 3.62 13.62 -16.20
C GLY A 43 4.82 12.72 -16.45
N GLU A 44 6.05 13.25 -16.41
CA GLU A 44 7.28 12.46 -16.55
C GLU A 44 7.53 11.50 -15.38
N ALA A 45 6.91 11.78 -14.23
CA ALA A 45 6.95 10.93 -13.05
C ALA A 45 5.85 9.86 -13.05
N ALA A 46 5.07 9.72 -14.13
CA ALA A 46 3.99 8.74 -14.21
C ALA A 46 3.88 8.12 -15.61
N PHE A 47 3.13 7.03 -15.72
CA PHE A 47 2.77 6.39 -16.99
C PHE A 47 3.98 6.12 -17.92
N GLY A 48 5.08 5.62 -17.39
CA GLY A 48 6.31 5.30 -18.12
C GLY A 48 7.24 6.50 -18.38
N GLY A 49 6.85 7.70 -17.94
CA GLY A 49 7.61 8.93 -18.14
C GLY A 49 7.61 9.48 -19.56
N SER A 50 6.75 8.96 -20.45
CA SER A 50 6.69 9.40 -21.85
C SER A 50 6.01 10.76 -22.06
N ASN A 51 5.35 11.30 -21.04
CA ASN A 51 4.58 12.54 -21.13
C ASN A 51 5.23 13.64 -20.27
N SER A 52 6.15 14.42 -20.82
CA SER A 52 6.77 15.54 -20.10
C SER A 52 5.74 16.63 -19.78
N GLY A 53 5.77 17.16 -18.57
CA GLY A 53 4.87 18.24 -18.16
C GLY A 53 3.44 17.75 -17.88
N GLN A 54 2.44 18.35 -18.54
CA GLN A 54 1.03 18.06 -18.27
C GLN A 54 0.57 16.81 -19.02
N LEU A 55 -0.23 15.97 -18.35
CA LEU A 55 -0.78 14.77 -18.98
C LEU A 55 -1.88 15.12 -20.01
N PRO A 56 -1.99 14.34 -21.11
CA PRO A 56 -3.13 14.44 -22.01
C PRO A 56 -4.45 14.11 -21.28
N PRO A 57 -5.61 14.61 -21.74
CA PRO A 57 -6.88 14.47 -21.04
C PRO A 57 -7.26 13.03 -20.65
N GLY A 58 -6.96 12.05 -21.50
CA GLY A 58 -7.23 10.64 -21.21
C GLY A 58 -6.44 10.11 -20.01
N LEU A 59 -5.16 10.47 -19.90
CA LEU A 59 -4.33 10.08 -18.75
C LEU A 59 -4.70 10.86 -17.49
N ARG A 60 -5.18 12.10 -17.61
CA ARG A 60 -5.74 12.85 -16.47
C ARG A 60 -6.99 12.17 -15.89
N ALA A 61 -7.87 11.65 -16.75
CA ALA A 61 -9.02 10.87 -16.31
C ALA A 61 -8.56 9.55 -15.64
N ALA A 62 -7.56 8.86 -16.21
CA ALA A 62 -6.98 7.67 -15.60
C ALA A 62 -6.35 7.97 -14.21
N SER A 63 -5.72 9.13 -14.05
CA SER A 63 -5.22 9.62 -12.75
C SER A 63 -6.36 9.87 -11.76
N ALA A 64 -7.47 10.48 -12.18
CA ALA A 64 -8.63 10.69 -11.32
C ALA A 64 -9.22 9.36 -10.81
N VAL A 65 -9.34 8.35 -11.68
CA VAL A 65 -9.77 7.00 -11.28
C VAL A 65 -8.75 6.37 -10.32
N SER A 66 -7.46 6.49 -10.64
CA SER A 66 -6.37 5.95 -9.81
C SER A 66 -6.36 6.57 -8.41
N MET A 67 -6.59 7.88 -8.29
CA MET A 67 -6.75 8.56 -7.00
C MET A 67 -7.81 7.89 -6.14
N VAL A 68 -9.00 7.63 -6.69
CA VAL A 68 -10.10 6.97 -5.96
C VAL A 68 -9.69 5.56 -5.52
N VAL A 69 -9.04 4.79 -6.40
CA VAL A 69 -8.55 3.44 -6.07
C VAL A 69 -7.56 3.47 -4.90
N TRP A 70 -6.62 4.41 -4.87
CA TRP A 70 -5.65 4.52 -3.78
C TRP A 70 -6.27 5.01 -2.47
N LEU A 71 -7.26 5.90 -2.52
CA LEU A 71 -8.04 6.27 -1.32
C LEU A 71 -8.82 5.09 -0.76
N LEU A 72 -9.44 4.28 -1.62
CA LEU A 72 -10.10 3.04 -1.21
C LEU A 72 -9.09 2.07 -0.57
N ALA A 73 -7.88 1.96 -1.13
CA ALA A 73 -6.81 1.15 -0.54
C ALA A 73 -6.46 1.63 0.88
N ALA A 74 -6.30 2.94 1.07
CA ALA A 74 -6.04 3.54 2.38
C ALA A 74 -7.13 3.20 3.41
N LEU A 75 -8.41 3.34 3.02
CA LEU A 75 -9.54 3.00 3.89
C LEU A 75 -9.58 1.50 4.23
N MET A 76 -9.31 0.63 3.24
CA MET A 76 -9.30 -0.82 3.47
C MET A 76 -8.19 -1.27 4.41
N VAL A 77 -6.98 -0.70 4.33
CA VAL A 77 -5.91 -1.05 5.27
C VAL A 77 -6.17 -0.51 6.67
N LEU A 78 -6.76 0.69 6.81
CA LEU A 78 -7.18 1.21 8.13
C LEU A 78 -8.27 0.33 8.77
N ALA A 79 -9.28 -0.07 7.99
CA ALA A 79 -10.30 -1.02 8.41
C ALA A 79 -9.69 -2.37 8.83
N ARG A 80 -8.69 -2.85 8.08
CA ARG A 80 -7.97 -4.10 8.39
C ARG A 80 -7.16 -4.00 9.68
N GLY A 81 -6.57 -2.83 9.95
CA GLY A 81 -5.83 -2.51 11.18
C GLY A 81 -6.68 -2.20 12.40
N ARG A 82 -8.03 -2.21 12.28
CA ARG A 82 -9.00 -1.79 13.32
C ARG A 82 -8.94 -0.31 13.70
N SER A 83 -8.29 0.52 12.89
CA SER A 83 -8.21 1.97 13.12
C SER A 83 -9.53 2.69 12.84
N VAL A 84 -10.47 2.03 12.15
CA VAL A 84 -11.81 2.55 11.83
C VAL A 84 -12.85 1.46 12.06
N PRO A 85 -14.06 1.77 12.60
CA PRO A 85 -15.17 0.83 12.64
C PRO A 85 -15.63 0.49 11.22
N ALA A 86 -15.28 -0.69 10.73
CA ALA A 86 -15.70 -1.18 9.43
C ALA A 86 -16.09 -2.66 9.55
N PRO A 87 -17.03 -3.16 8.73
CA PRO A 87 -17.35 -4.58 8.73
C PRO A 87 -16.07 -5.35 8.41
N ALA A 88 -15.56 -6.07 9.42
CA ALA A 88 -14.36 -6.91 9.33
C ALA A 88 -14.65 -8.16 8.50
N GLY A 89 -15.05 -7.96 7.25
CA GLY A 89 -15.61 -8.98 6.38
C GLY A 89 -14.61 -9.59 5.43
N ARG A 90 -15.08 -10.64 4.74
CA ARG A 90 -14.37 -11.31 3.63
C ARG A 90 -13.97 -10.31 2.52
N ALA A 91 -14.78 -9.28 2.27
CA ALA A 91 -14.51 -8.24 1.29
C ALA A 91 -13.21 -7.45 1.57
N VAL A 92 -13.01 -6.93 2.79
CA VAL A 92 -11.78 -6.19 3.15
C VAL A 92 -10.53 -7.07 3.02
N ARG A 93 -10.64 -8.37 3.35
CA ARG A 93 -9.54 -9.33 3.20
C ARG A 93 -9.15 -9.53 1.75
N TRP A 94 -10.12 -9.80 0.89
CA TRP A 94 -9.87 -9.95 -0.54
C TRP A 94 -9.40 -8.65 -1.18
N GLY A 95 -9.93 -7.50 -0.73
CA GLY A 95 -9.47 -6.18 -1.17
C GLY A 95 -7.98 -5.95 -0.87
N VAL A 96 -7.55 -6.16 0.38
CA VAL A 96 -6.13 -6.04 0.75
C VAL A 96 -5.25 -7.02 -0.04
N ARG A 97 -5.70 -8.26 -0.27
CA ARG A 97 -4.97 -9.22 -1.12
C ARG A 97 -4.91 -8.80 -2.58
N GLY A 98 -5.99 -8.22 -3.11
CA GLY A 98 -5.99 -7.61 -4.44
C GLY A 98 -4.95 -6.50 -4.54
N PHE A 99 -4.86 -5.62 -3.54
CA PHE A 99 -3.83 -4.58 -3.49
C PHE A 99 -2.41 -5.14 -3.35
N ILE A 100 -2.21 -6.25 -2.63
CA ILE A 100 -0.91 -6.93 -2.58
C ILE A 100 -0.49 -7.37 -3.99
N VAL A 101 -1.39 -7.99 -4.75
CA VAL A 101 -1.10 -8.40 -6.14
C VAL A 101 -0.82 -7.17 -7.01
N LEU A 102 -1.67 -6.14 -6.92
CA LEU A 102 -1.49 -4.90 -7.67
C LEU A 102 -0.15 -4.22 -7.37
N LEU A 103 0.24 -4.14 -6.09
CA LEU A 103 1.51 -3.57 -5.66
C LEU A 103 2.70 -4.42 -6.08
N ALA A 104 2.60 -5.75 -6.02
CA ALA A 104 3.68 -6.62 -6.49
C ALA A 104 3.94 -6.42 -7.99
N VAL A 105 2.89 -6.40 -8.80
CA VAL A 105 3.00 -6.11 -10.23
C VAL A 105 3.54 -4.69 -10.44
N GLY A 106 2.98 -3.69 -9.75
CA GLY A 106 3.42 -2.30 -9.83
C GLY A 106 4.89 -2.10 -9.45
N THR A 107 5.37 -2.76 -8.39
CA THR A 107 6.78 -2.74 -8.01
C THR A 107 7.68 -3.28 -9.11
N LEU A 108 7.32 -4.42 -9.72
CA LEU A 108 8.09 -5.01 -10.81
C LEU A 108 8.11 -4.10 -12.04
N LEU A 109 6.96 -3.56 -12.43
CA LEU A 109 6.84 -2.66 -13.57
C LEU A 109 7.62 -1.36 -13.34
N ASN A 110 7.49 -0.76 -12.16
CA ASN A 110 8.23 0.46 -11.80
C ASN A 110 9.74 0.21 -11.73
N ALA A 111 10.17 -0.94 -11.20
CA ALA A 111 11.60 -1.28 -11.13
C ALA A 111 12.21 -1.55 -12.53
N ALA A 112 11.42 -2.11 -13.45
CA ALA A 112 11.81 -2.36 -14.83
C ALA A 112 11.64 -1.13 -15.75
N SER A 113 11.01 -0.05 -15.26
CA SER A 113 10.76 1.14 -16.05
C SER A 113 12.05 1.85 -16.45
N SER A 114 12.04 2.43 -17.65
CA SER A 114 13.10 3.32 -18.14
C SER A 114 13.05 4.71 -17.50
N SER A 115 11.93 5.09 -16.87
CA SER A 115 11.80 6.38 -16.19
C SER A 115 12.57 6.37 -14.86
N PRO A 116 13.50 7.32 -14.62
CA PRO A 116 14.21 7.43 -13.33
C PRO A 116 13.25 7.62 -12.16
N TRP A 117 12.17 8.39 -12.35
CA TRP A 117 11.15 8.61 -11.34
C TRP A 117 10.46 7.31 -10.94
N GLU A 118 10.07 6.49 -11.91
CA GLU A 118 9.42 5.20 -11.63
C GLU A 118 10.36 4.24 -10.93
N ARG A 119 11.61 4.16 -11.38
CA ARG A 119 12.60 3.23 -10.84
C ARG A 119 13.07 3.61 -9.43
N PHE A 120 13.34 4.89 -9.18
CA PHE A 120 13.98 5.33 -7.93
C PHE A 120 13.01 5.90 -6.89
N LEU A 121 11.80 6.31 -7.28
CA LEU A 121 10.79 6.78 -6.34
C LEU A 121 9.63 5.79 -6.21
N TRP A 122 9.00 5.42 -7.32
CA TRP A 122 7.77 4.62 -7.26
C TRP A 122 8.00 3.13 -6.98
N ALA A 123 9.07 2.53 -7.49
CA ALA A 123 9.42 1.14 -7.20
C ALA A 123 9.69 0.91 -5.70
N PRO A 124 10.55 1.68 -5.01
CA PRO A 124 10.77 1.49 -3.58
C PRO A 124 9.52 1.84 -2.75
N LEU A 125 8.75 2.86 -3.12
CA LEU A 125 7.49 3.18 -2.43
C LEU A 125 6.49 2.03 -2.54
N ALA A 126 6.29 1.49 -3.75
CA ALA A 126 5.41 0.35 -3.99
C ALA A 126 5.88 -0.89 -3.22
N LEU A 127 7.20 -1.13 -3.17
CA LEU A 127 7.77 -2.24 -2.41
C LEU A 127 7.51 -2.09 -0.90
N VAL A 128 7.71 -0.90 -0.33
CA VAL A 128 7.43 -0.63 1.09
C VAL A 128 5.95 -0.87 1.38
N LEU A 129 5.04 -0.34 0.55
CA LEU A 129 3.61 -0.55 0.71
C LEU A 129 3.21 -2.03 0.58
N LEU A 130 3.83 -2.76 -0.35
CA LEU A 130 3.64 -4.21 -0.51
C LEU A 130 4.02 -4.94 0.78
N LEU A 131 5.17 -4.64 1.35
CA LEU A 131 5.66 -5.27 2.58
C LEU A 131 4.75 -4.94 3.78
N LEU A 132 4.27 -3.70 3.88
CA LEU A 132 3.31 -3.29 4.92
C LEU A 132 1.98 -4.03 4.77
N CYS A 133 1.45 -4.17 3.55
CA CYS A 133 0.21 -4.90 3.29
C CYS A 133 0.36 -6.40 3.59
N LEU A 134 1.48 -7.02 3.19
CA LEU A 134 1.79 -8.42 3.52
C LEU A 134 1.89 -8.65 5.03
N ARG A 135 2.53 -7.72 5.75
CA ARG A 135 2.60 -7.76 7.22
C ARG A 135 1.22 -7.66 7.85
N LEU A 136 0.39 -6.76 7.35
CA LEU A 136 -0.98 -6.57 7.85
C LEU A 136 -1.87 -7.79 7.59
N ASP A 137 -1.71 -8.49 6.46
CA ASP A 137 -2.46 -9.72 6.19
C ASP A 137 -2.02 -10.88 7.09
N ARG A 138 -0.71 -11.01 7.34
CA ARG A 138 -0.14 -12.07 8.21
C ARG A 138 -0.55 -11.96 9.67
N HIS A 139 -0.58 -10.76 10.24
CA HIS A 139 -0.90 -10.56 11.66
C HIS A 139 -2.29 -11.09 12.04
N ARG A 140 -3.31 -10.86 11.20
CA ARG A 140 -4.65 -11.38 11.50
C ARG A 140 -4.86 -12.87 11.20
N ALA A 141 -3.98 -13.51 10.43
CA ALA A 141 -4.01 -14.96 10.28
C ALA A 141 -3.58 -15.65 11.59
N ALA A 142 -2.67 -15.04 12.36
CA ALA A 142 -2.27 -15.52 13.67
C ALA A 142 -3.38 -15.33 14.72
N ASP A 143 -4.08 -14.19 14.70
CA ASP A 143 -5.19 -13.91 15.63
C ASP A 143 -6.48 -14.70 15.33
N GLY A 144 -6.58 -15.32 14.14
CA GLY A 144 -7.79 -15.96 13.63
C GLY A 144 -7.78 -17.50 13.63
N SER A 145 -6.76 -18.14 14.20
CA SER A 145 -6.72 -19.60 14.34
C SER A 145 -7.80 -20.07 15.33
N PRO A 146 -8.69 -21.01 14.96
CA PRO A 146 -9.66 -21.64 15.88
C PRO A 146 -9.01 -22.63 16.86
N ALA A 147 -7.80 -22.37 17.32
CA ALA A 147 -7.10 -23.16 18.31
C ALA A 147 -7.06 -22.42 19.65
N GLY A 148 -8.24 -22.22 20.24
CA GLY A 148 -8.34 -22.24 21.70
C GLY A 148 -8.30 -23.71 22.12
N PRO A 149 -7.49 -24.13 23.11
CA PRO A 149 -7.64 -25.46 23.65
C PRO A 149 -9.07 -25.58 24.18
N ALA A 150 -9.81 -26.56 23.67
CA ALA A 150 -10.98 -27.05 24.35
C ALA A 150 -10.52 -27.57 25.72
N ALA A 151 -10.83 -26.82 26.77
CA ALA A 151 -10.80 -27.23 28.16
C ALA A 151 -11.92 -26.49 28.88
#